data_AF-A0A0S7ZXB5-F1
#
_entry.id   AF-A0A0S7ZXB5-F1
#
_cell.length_a   1.000
_cell.length_b   1.000
_cell.length_c   1.000
_cell.angle_alpha   90.00
_cell.angle_beta   90.00
_cell.angle_gamma   90.00
#
_symmetry.space_group_name_H-M   'P 1'
#
loop_
_entity.id
_entity.type
_entity.pdbx_description
1 polymer ?
#
loop_
_entity_poly.entity_id
_entity_poly.type
_entity_poly.pdbx_seq_one_letter_code
_entity_poly.pdbx_strand_id
1 'polypeptide(L)'
;MPQTETQAARFKASNGDTATVAELATTLYDEKDRMKRALKRLGLFWLLSIGSIPIIFAHWVLVPGFFIAGPIAAMMVYRIALDQASGLCPNCNESITIQLEAKDTLPKWTYCPSCNKSIQIDHA
;
A
#
# COMPACT_ATOMS: atom_id res chain seq x y z
N MET A 1 -10.21 14.37 2.62
CA MET A 1 -8.91 14.57 3.29
C MET A 1 -8.49 13.20 3.80
N PRO A 2 -7.30 12.68 3.45
CA PRO A 2 -6.86 11.37 3.95
C PRO A 2 -6.85 11.40 5.48
N GLN A 3 -7.45 10.39 6.11
CA GLN A 3 -7.38 10.26 7.57
C GLN A 3 -6.14 9.41 7.89
N THR A 4 -5.14 10.04 8.48
CA THR A 4 -3.96 9.34 8.98
C THR A 4 -4.35 8.69 10.30
N GLU A 5 -4.49 7.37 10.29
CA GLU A 5 -4.70 6.57 11.50
C GLU A 5 -3.33 6.07 11.98
N THR A 6 -2.92 6.56 13.14
CA THR A 6 -1.68 6.14 13.80
C THR A 6 -1.99 4.88 14.62
N GLN A 7 -1.55 3.72 14.14
CA GLN A 7 -1.64 2.47 14.86
C GLN A 7 -0.33 2.19 15.58
N ALA A 8 -0.38 1.64 16.80
CA ALA A 8 0.82 1.19 17.48
C ALA A 8 1.46 0.04 16.70
N ALA A 9 2.76 0.12 16.44
CA ALA A 9 3.58 -0.92 15.84
C ALA A 9 4.80 -1.20 16.72
N ARG A 10 5.52 -2.28 16.43
CA ARG A 10 6.76 -2.61 17.14
C ARG A 10 7.91 -2.65 16.16
N PHE A 11 8.99 -1.97 16.50
CA PHE A 11 10.28 -2.17 15.83
C PHE A 11 11.06 -3.22 16.59
N LYS A 12 11.34 -4.36 15.95
CA LYS A 12 12.23 -5.42 16.48
C LYS A 12 13.62 -5.27 15.87
N ALA A 13 14.65 -5.32 16.71
CA ALA A 13 16.03 -5.45 16.22
C ALA A 13 16.31 -6.88 15.74
N SER A 14 17.15 -7.04 14.72
CA SER A 14 17.62 -8.36 14.23
C SER A 14 18.34 -9.18 15.31
N ASN A 15 18.90 -8.50 16.33
CA ASN A 15 19.70 -9.13 17.39
C ASN A 15 18.89 -9.68 18.58
N GLY A 16 17.57 -9.84 18.44
CA GLY A 16 16.77 -10.72 19.30
C GLY A 16 16.07 -10.09 20.52
N ASP A 17 16.64 -9.06 21.17
CA ASP A 17 16.19 -8.73 22.55
C ASP A 17 15.60 -7.34 22.80
N THR A 18 15.61 -6.42 21.83
CA THR A 18 15.03 -5.07 22.02
C THR A 18 13.91 -4.79 21.02
N ALA A 19 12.66 -4.85 21.52
CA ALA A 19 11.48 -4.36 20.84
C ALA A 19 11.10 -2.99 21.43
N THR A 20 11.21 -1.93 20.63
CA THR A 20 10.81 -0.58 21.04
C THR A 20 9.45 -0.22 20.46
N VAL A 21 8.72 0.63 21.19
CA VAL A 21 7.42 1.16 20.77
C VAL A 21 7.62 2.02 19.52
N ALA A 22 6.89 1.69 18.46
CA ALA A 22 6.85 2.44 17.22
C ALA A 22 5.42 2.87 16.93
N GLU A 23 5.24 4.01 16.30
CA GLU A 23 3.97 4.49 15.80
C GLU A 23 3.93 4.31 14.29
N LEU A 24 3.07 3.42 13.82
CA LEU A 24 2.81 3.22 12.40
C LEU A 24 1.69 4.17 11.97
N ALA A 25 2.04 5.23 11.24
CA ALA A 25 1.05 6.07 10.60
C ALA A 25 0.60 5.41 9.29
N THR A 26 -0.61 4.84 9.35
CA THR A 26 -1.32 4.33 8.19
C THR A 26 -2.17 5.46 7.63
N THR A 27 -2.14 5.70 6.32
CA THR A 27 -3.14 6.60 5.73
C THR A 27 -4.30 5.78 5.25
N LEU A 28 -5.41 5.89 5.97
CA LEU A 28 -6.68 5.46 5.45
C LEU A 28 -7.11 6.49 4.41
N TYR A 29 -6.88 6.12 3.15
CA TYR A 29 -7.55 6.78 2.06
C TYR A 29 -9.05 6.62 2.24
N ASP A 30 -9.74 7.75 2.30
CA ASP A 30 -11.19 7.84 2.36
C ASP A 30 -11.79 6.92 1.27
N GLU A 31 -12.80 6.15 1.66
CA GLU A 31 -13.46 5.16 0.80
C GLU A 31 -13.90 5.79 -0.53
N LYS A 32 -14.33 7.06 -0.47
CA LYS A 32 -14.72 7.86 -1.64
C LYS A 32 -13.57 8.15 -2.59
N ASP A 33 -12.36 8.43 -2.08
CA ASP A 33 -11.18 8.68 -2.89
C ASP A 33 -10.65 7.39 -3.53
N ARG A 34 -10.73 6.27 -2.81
CA ARG A 34 -10.43 4.92 -3.35
C ARG A 34 -11.40 4.54 -4.46
N MET A 35 -12.71 4.74 -4.24
CA MET A 35 -13.73 4.53 -5.26
C MET A 35 -13.53 5.42 -6.48
N LYS A 36 -13.19 6.71 -6.31
CA LYS A 36 -12.94 7.62 -7.44
C LYS A 36 -11.79 7.14 -8.34
N ARG A 37 -10.69 6.66 -7.75
CA ARG A 37 -9.53 6.14 -8.51
C ARG A 37 -9.86 4.81 -9.20
N ALA A 38 -10.55 3.91 -8.50
CA ALA A 38 -11.03 2.66 -9.06
C ALA A 38 -12.00 2.89 -10.23
N LEU A 39 -12.97 3.79 -10.08
CA LEU A 39 -13.97 4.11 -11.09
C LEU A 39 -13.35 4.80 -12.31
N LYS A 40 -12.32 5.64 -12.15
CA LYS A 40 -11.56 6.19 -13.28
C LYS A 40 -10.88 5.09 -14.10
N ARG A 41 -10.25 4.11 -13.45
CA ARG A 41 -9.62 2.97 -14.14
C ARG A 41 -10.66 2.07 -14.80
N LEU A 42 -11.76 1.78 -14.11
CA LEU A 42 -12.87 0.97 -14.64
C LEU A 42 -13.51 1.65 -15.84
N GLY A 43 -13.82 2.95 -15.73
CA GLY A 43 -14.34 3.76 -16.82
C GLY A 43 -13.43 3.78 -18.03
N LEU A 44 -12.11 3.89 -17.84
CA LEU A 44 -11.14 3.81 -18.94
C LEU A 44 -11.20 2.45 -19.64
N PHE A 45 -11.18 1.35 -18.88
CA PHE A 45 -11.27 -0.01 -19.42
C PHE A 45 -12.60 -0.28 -20.14
N TRP A 46 -13.72 0.24 -19.61
CA TRP A 46 -15.01 0.16 -20.27
C TRP A 46 -15.07 0.99 -21.57
N LEU A 47 -14.45 2.16 -21.60
CA LEU A 47 -14.37 2.98 -22.81
C LEU A 47 -13.55 2.27 -23.89
N LEU A 48 -12.41 1.66 -23.52
CA LEU A 48 -11.63 0.79 -24.41
C LEU A 48 -12.44 -0.44 -24.88
N SER A 49 -13.24 -1.04 -24.00
CA SER A 49 -14.12 -2.16 -24.34
C SER A 49 -15.16 -1.77 -25.39
N ILE A 50 -15.83 -0.63 -25.23
CA ILE A 50 -16.81 -0.11 -26.22
C ILE A 50 -16.09 0.24 -27.53
N GLY A 51 -14.90 0.83 -27.46
CA GLY A 51 -14.07 1.13 -28.63
C GLY A 51 -13.62 -0.12 -29.41
N SER A 52 -13.62 -1.29 -28.79
CA SER A 52 -13.25 -2.56 -29.43
C SER A 52 -14.39 -3.24 -30.20
N ILE A 53 -15.63 -2.77 -30.08
CA ILE A 53 -16.82 -3.31 -30.78
C ILE A 53 -16.65 -3.45 -32.31
N PRO A 54 -16.07 -2.47 -33.05
CA PRO A 54 -15.88 -2.64 -34.50
C PRO A 54 -14.87 -3.75 -34.88
N ILE A 55 -14.09 -4.25 -33.92
CA ILE A 55 -13.05 -5.27 -34.15
C ILE A 55 -13.62 -6.65 -33.82
N ILE A 56 -14.40 -7.23 -34.73
CA ILE A 56 -15.16 -8.50 -34.54
C ILE A 56 -14.33 -9.63 -33.93
N PHE A 57 -13.08 -9.83 -34.40
CA PHE A 57 -12.21 -10.90 -33.88
C PHE A 57 -11.63 -10.58 -32.50
N ALA A 58 -11.28 -9.32 -32.24
CA ALA A 58 -10.68 -8.93 -30.97
C ALA A 58 -11.74 -8.71 -29.87
N HIS A 59 -12.99 -8.42 -30.24
CA HIS A 59 -14.13 -8.23 -29.33
C HIS A 59 -14.30 -9.39 -28.33
N TRP A 60 -14.21 -10.63 -28.82
CA TRP A 60 -14.38 -11.84 -28.01
C TRP A 60 -13.32 -12.00 -26.91
N VAL A 61 -12.19 -11.31 -27.01
CA VAL A 61 -11.10 -11.37 -26.01
C VAL A 61 -11.02 -10.04 -25.23
N LEU A 62 -11.09 -8.91 -25.93
CA LEU A 62 -10.95 -7.57 -25.34
C LEU A 62 -12.12 -7.20 -24.44
N VAL A 63 -13.36 -7.52 -24.82
CA VAL A 63 -14.53 -7.19 -23.99
C VAL A 63 -14.54 -7.97 -22.68
N PRO A 64 -14.47 -9.31 -22.65
CA PRO A 64 -14.40 -10.03 -21.37
C PRO A 64 -13.09 -9.73 -20.63
N GLY A 65 -11.98 -9.54 -21.35
CA GLY A 65 -10.68 -9.18 -20.77
C GLY A 65 -10.72 -7.85 -20.01
N PHE A 66 -11.25 -6.78 -20.63
CA PHE A 66 -11.39 -5.48 -19.99
C PHE A 66 -12.48 -5.46 -18.91
N PHE A 67 -13.55 -6.24 -19.08
CA PHE A 67 -14.60 -6.39 -18.09
C PHE A 67 -14.11 -7.06 -16.80
N ILE A 68 -13.19 -8.03 -16.89
CA ILE A 68 -12.57 -8.70 -15.74
C ILE A 68 -11.37 -7.90 -15.19
N ALA A 69 -10.55 -7.30 -16.07
CA ALA A 69 -9.39 -6.52 -15.66
C ALA A 69 -9.78 -5.26 -14.86
N GLY A 70 -10.93 -4.65 -15.16
CA GLY A 70 -11.43 -3.49 -14.43
C GLY A 70 -11.60 -3.73 -12.92
N PRO A 71 -12.42 -4.72 -12.49
CA PRO A 71 -12.58 -5.11 -11.10
C PRO A 71 -11.27 -5.51 -10.41
N ILE A 72 -10.39 -6.26 -11.10
CA ILE A 72 -9.09 -6.67 -10.54
C ILE A 72 -8.20 -5.45 -10.30
N ALA A 73 -8.10 -4.54 -11.27
CA ALA A 73 -7.33 -3.31 -11.14
C ALA A 73 -7.92 -2.38 -10.06
N ALA A 74 -9.25 -2.33 -9.93
CA ALA A 74 -9.95 -1.61 -8.88
C ALA A 74 -9.64 -2.17 -7.49
N MET A 75 -9.71 -3.49 -7.31
CA MET A 75 -9.35 -4.14 -6.04
C MET A 75 -7.87 -3.95 -5.69
N MET A 76 -6.97 -3.96 -6.68
CA MET A 76 -5.55 -3.72 -6.45
C MET A 76 -5.28 -2.29 -5.96
N VAL A 77 -6.03 -1.30 -6.45
CA VAL A 77 -5.95 0.11 -5.98
C VAL A 77 -6.68 0.31 -4.65
N TYR A 78 -7.64 -0.55 -4.32
CA TYR A 78 -8.37 -0.49 -3.06
C TYR A 78 -7.55 -1.01 -1.86
N ARG A 79 -6.33 -1.53 -1.99
CA ARG A 79 -5.57 -1.99 -0.82
C ARG A 79 -5.11 -0.82 0.06
N ILE A 80 -5.17 -0.99 1.38
CA ILE A 80 -4.75 -0.02 2.41
C ILE A 80 -3.28 0.34 2.15
N ALA A 81 -2.97 1.64 2.17
CA ALA A 81 -1.62 2.13 1.97
C ALA A 81 -0.94 2.33 3.32
N LEU A 82 0.15 1.63 3.54
CA LEU A 82 1.13 1.98 4.57
C LEU A 82 1.92 3.17 4.02
N ASP A 83 1.87 4.33 4.69
CA ASP A 83 2.58 5.54 4.24
C ASP A 83 3.86 5.76 5.04
N GLN A 84 3.81 5.64 6.37
CA GLN A 84 4.99 5.90 7.20
C GLN A 84 4.98 5.14 8.53
N ALA A 85 6.14 4.65 8.95
CA ALA A 85 6.38 4.16 10.30
C ALA A 85 7.36 5.11 10.99
N SER A 86 6.93 5.74 12.07
CA SER A 86 7.73 6.63 12.89
C SER A 86 7.94 6.03 14.27
N GLY A 87 9.15 6.01 14.80
CA GLY A 87 9.38 5.47 16.14
C GLY A 87 10.83 5.50 16.56
N LEU A 88 11.10 4.99 17.76
CA LEU A 88 12.44 4.93 18.30
C LEU A 88 13.17 3.70 17.78
N CYS A 89 14.36 3.90 17.20
CA CYS A 89 15.20 2.80 16.78
C CYS A 89 15.71 2.02 18.00
N PRO A 90 15.51 0.68 18.08
CA PRO A 90 15.95 -0.13 19.23
C PRO A 90 17.47 -0.22 19.37
N ASN A 91 18.22 0.25 18.37
CA ASN A 91 19.68 0.16 18.33
C ASN A 91 20.41 1.49 18.57
N CYS A 92 19.85 2.62 18.11
CA CYS A 92 20.45 3.95 18.33
C CYS A 92 19.60 4.87 19.21
N ASN A 93 18.41 4.44 19.62
CA ASN A 93 17.46 5.19 20.43
C ASN A 93 17.04 6.54 19.84
N GLU A 94 17.22 6.71 18.53
CA GLU A 94 16.92 7.93 17.80
C GLU A 94 15.54 7.81 17.13
N SER A 95 14.82 8.94 17.04
CA SER A 95 13.52 8.99 16.37
C SER A 95 13.75 8.88 14.86
N ILE A 96 13.25 7.80 14.27
CA ILE A 96 13.36 7.55 12.84
C ILE A 96 11.99 7.52 12.19
N THR A 97 11.92 8.07 10.97
CA THR A 97 10.73 8.00 10.12
C THR A 97 11.09 7.22 8.88
N ILE A 98 10.44 6.08 8.70
CA ILE A 98 10.59 5.21 7.53
C ILE A 98 9.35 5.40 6.68
N GLN A 99 9.53 5.83 5.43
CA GLN A 99 8.43 5.84 4.47
C GLN A 99 8.20 4.41 3.98
N LEU A 100 6.99 3.90 4.16
CA LEU A 100 6.57 2.62 3.61
C LEU A 100 5.84 2.90 2.29
N GLU A 101 5.96 1.98 1.35
CA GLU A 101 5.17 2.06 0.14
C GLU A 101 3.81 1.38 0.36
N ALA A 102 2.77 1.88 -0.29
CA ALA A 102 1.42 1.31 -0.23
C ALA A 102 1.33 -0.17 -0.64
N LYS A 103 2.37 -0.72 -1.30
CA LYS A 103 2.46 -2.12 -1.73
C LYS A 103 3.18 -3.00 -0.70
N ASP A 104 3.77 -2.40 0.32
CA ASP A 104 4.49 -3.13 1.34
C ASP A 104 3.53 -3.99 2.17
N THR A 105 4.00 -5.18 2.51
CA THR A 105 3.29 -6.10 3.39
C THR A 105 4.11 -6.25 4.65
N LEU A 106 3.47 -6.07 5.80
CA LEU A 106 4.07 -6.36 7.10
C LEU A 106 4.03 -7.89 7.32
N PRO A 107 5.04 -8.50 7.97
CA PRO A 107 6.24 -7.87 8.52
C PRO A 107 7.30 -7.56 7.45
N LYS A 108 7.85 -6.33 7.47
CA LYS A 108 8.88 -5.87 6.51
C LYS A 108 10.19 -5.58 7.23
N TRP A 109 11.30 -6.03 6.64
CA TRP A 109 12.65 -5.67 7.07
C TRP A 109 13.09 -4.39 6.37
N THR A 110 13.58 -3.43 7.15
CA THR A 110 14.08 -2.15 6.67
C THR A 110 15.38 -1.80 7.42
N TYR A 111 16.06 -0.74 6.98
CA TYR A 111 17.27 -0.25 7.64
C TYR A 111 16.99 1.09 8.30
N CYS A 112 17.55 1.29 9.49
CA CYS A 112 17.50 2.57 10.18
C CYS A 112 18.36 3.61 9.44
N PRO A 113 17.85 4.81 9.07
CA PRO A 113 18.62 5.82 8.35
C PRO A 113 19.80 6.40 9.16
N SER A 114 19.72 6.40 10.50
CA SER A 114 20.79 6.91 11.37
C SER A 114 21.93 5.91 11.60
N CYS A 115 21.61 4.66 11.95
CA CYS A 115 22.62 3.66 12.32
C CYS A 115 22.86 2.58 11.28
N ASN A 116 22.11 2.61 10.17
CA ASN A 116 22.16 1.64 9.08
C ASN A 116 22.01 0.16 9.52
N LYS A 117 21.43 -0.09 10.69
CA LYS A 117 21.17 -1.44 11.20
C LYS A 117 19.79 -1.92 10.74
N SER A 118 19.69 -3.22 10.49
CA SER A 118 18.45 -3.89 10.10
C SER A 118 17.45 -3.91 11.25
N ILE A 119 16.24 -3.44 10.98
CA ILE A 119 15.11 -3.44 11.88
C ILE A 119 13.91 -4.08 11.19
N GLN A 120 13.09 -4.79 11.95
CA GLN A 120 11.87 -5.41 11.48
C GLN A 120 10.68 -4.62 11.99
N ILE A 121 9.79 -4.27 11.07
CA ILE A 121 8.52 -3.60 11.37
C ILE A 121 7.45 -4.67 11.47
N ASP A 122 6.82 -4.77 12.63
CA ASP A 122 5.78 -5.75 12.97
C ASP A 122 4.53 -5.06 13.53
N HIS A 123 3.36 -5.71 13.41
CA HIS A 123 2.14 -5.24 14.08
C HIS A 123 2.31 -5.37 15.61
N ALA A 124 1.78 -4.42 16.38
CA ALA A 124 1.90 -4.43 17.85
C ALA A 124 1.02 -5.46 18.54
#